data_AF-A0A941SYD6-F1
#
_entry.id   AF-A0A941SYD6-F1
#
_cell.length_a   1.000
_cell.length_b   1.000
_cell.length_c   1.000
_cell.angle_alpha   90.00
_cell.angle_beta   90.00
_cell.angle_gamma   90.00
#
_symmetry.space_group_name_H-M   'P 1'
#
loop_
_entity.id
_entity.type
_entity.pdbx_description
1 polymer ?
#
loop_
_entity_poly.entity_id
_entity_poly.type
_entity_poly.pdbx_seq_one_letter_code
_entity_poly.pdbx_strand_id
1 'polypeptide(L)'
;MMFSTTARHACARAAAAWVVLLALAGCGVGVVGTGSGTGDDGNQDIQYTPLGLCTADFADAGLRCSTVSPDPFRGTSTVQWSDADKSRDASVLAVLEGNGLSLQAPCSQLAFLGNWGELPDGTHGFVGRYVSRDAIDGRPAVVHVLAAPAEPTAVGWLEMVDASGATVSGPWLMRRVEGETRFAECAP
;
A
#
# COMPACT_ATOMS: atom_id res chain seq x y z
N MET A 1 -37.16 0.77 -68.64
CA MET A 1 -35.74 0.75 -68.27
C MET A 1 -35.49 2.03 -67.45
N MET A 2 -35.83 2.05 -66.16
CA MET A 2 -35.05 1.67 -64.97
C MET A 2 -33.77 2.49 -64.78
N PHE A 3 -33.90 3.57 -64.00
CA PHE A 3 -32.80 4.32 -63.41
C PHE A 3 -32.70 4.03 -61.91
N SER A 4 -31.47 3.70 -61.49
CA SER A 4 -30.82 4.17 -60.26
C SER A 4 -31.34 3.71 -58.88
N THR A 5 -30.91 2.52 -58.45
CA THR A 5 -30.97 2.08 -57.03
C THR A 5 -29.59 1.93 -56.37
N THR A 6 -28.51 2.40 -57.00
CA THR A 6 -27.11 2.17 -56.56
C THR A 6 -26.51 3.31 -55.72
N ALA A 7 -27.31 4.10 -54.99
CA ALA A 7 -26.80 5.23 -54.21
C ALA A 7 -27.12 5.17 -52.70
N ARG A 8 -27.86 4.16 -52.23
CA ARG A 8 -28.31 4.11 -50.81
C ARG A 8 -27.46 3.24 -49.88
N HIS A 9 -26.51 2.46 -50.40
CA HIS A 9 -25.75 1.51 -49.56
C HIS A 9 -24.35 2.00 -49.15
N ALA A 10 -23.89 3.15 -49.65
CA ALA A 10 -22.59 3.71 -49.29
C ALA A 10 -22.62 4.52 -47.96
N CYS A 11 -23.73 5.14 -47.60
CA CYS A 11 -23.82 5.96 -46.37
C CYS A 11 -24.02 5.16 -45.07
N ALA A 12 -24.45 3.89 -45.14
CA ALA A 12 -24.70 3.09 -43.94
C ALA A 12 -23.41 2.49 -43.33
N ARG A 13 -22.32 2.39 -44.09
CA ARG A 13 -21.06 1.77 -43.61
C ARG A 13 -20.10 2.75 -42.92
N ALA A 14 -20.30 4.06 -43.06
CA ALA A 14 -19.46 5.07 -42.41
C ALA A 14 -19.86 5.37 -40.95
N ALA A 15 -21.11 5.12 -40.56
CA ALA A 15 -21.61 5.41 -39.21
C ALA A 15 -21.25 4.31 -38.17
N ALA A 16 -20.99 3.08 -38.61
CA ALA A 16 -20.67 1.96 -37.71
C ALA A 16 -19.22 1.98 -37.20
N ALA A 17 -18.30 2.68 -37.89
CA ALA A 17 -16.89 2.74 -37.52
C ALA A 17 -16.59 3.76 -36.41
N TRP A 18 -17.47 4.75 -36.18
CA TRP A 18 -17.27 5.78 -35.16
C TRP A 18 -17.76 5.37 -33.76
N VAL A 19 -18.71 4.43 -33.66
CA VAL A 19 -19.25 3.96 -32.36
C VAL A 19 -18.26 3.02 -31.66
N VAL A 20 -17.43 2.29 -32.40
CA VAL A 20 -16.43 1.36 -31.83
C VAL A 20 -15.24 2.10 -31.21
N LEU A 21 -14.90 3.30 -31.70
CA LEU A 21 -13.76 4.08 -31.17
C LEU A 21 -14.07 4.81 -29.85
N LEU A 22 -15.34 4.95 -29.46
CA LEU A 22 -15.73 5.51 -28.16
C LEU A 22 -15.79 4.46 -27.03
N ALA A 23 -15.70 3.17 -27.36
CA ALA A 23 -15.71 2.09 -26.38
C ALA A 23 -14.32 1.79 -25.76
N LEU A 24 -13.24 2.41 -26.24
CA LEU A 24 -11.88 2.23 -25.70
C LEU A 24 -11.32 3.44 -24.93
N ALA A 25 -12.10 4.50 -24.74
CA ALA A 25 -11.72 5.65 -23.89
C ALA A 25 -12.13 5.46 -22.41
N GLY A 26 -12.33 4.21 -21.97
CA GLY A 26 -12.74 3.84 -20.63
C GLY A 26 -11.64 3.18 -19.79
N CYS A 27 -10.40 3.64 -19.88
CA CYS A 27 -9.31 3.25 -18.98
C CYS A 27 -8.51 4.50 -18.61
N GLY A 28 -9.07 5.36 -17.75
CA GLY A 28 -8.40 6.61 -17.41
C GLY A 28 -9.18 7.46 -16.41
N VAL A 29 -9.40 6.92 -15.21
CA VAL A 29 -9.13 7.52 -13.89
C VAL A 29 -9.53 6.47 -12.85
N GLY A 30 -8.55 5.90 -12.16
CA GLY A 30 -8.80 5.04 -11.01
C GLY A 30 -9.36 5.88 -9.88
N VAL A 31 -10.69 5.95 -9.78
CA VAL A 31 -11.37 6.28 -8.53
C VAL A 31 -11.50 4.99 -7.73
N VAL A 32 -10.66 4.88 -6.71
CA VAL A 32 -10.71 3.83 -5.71
C VAL A 32 -11.92 4.12 -4.80
N GLY A 33 -12.86 3.17 -4.74
CA GLY A 33 -13.80 2.97 -3.64
C GLY A 33 -15.01 3.93 -3.52
N THR A 34 -16.14 3.60 -4.15
CA THR A 34 -17.46 3.95 -3.60
C THR A 34 -18.04 2.75 -2.86
N GLY A 35 -17.52 2.49 -1.67
CA GLY A 35 -18.14 1.57 -0.74
C GLY A 35 -19.46 2.16 -0.24
N SER A 36 -20.58 1.76 -0.85
CA SER A 36 -21.92 2.07 -0.33
C SER A 36 -22.28 1.09 0.79
N GLY A 37 -21.73 1.34 1.98
CA GLY A 37 -22.15 0.71 3.25
C GLY A 37 -23.09 1.64 4.01
N THR A 38 -24.35 1.24 4.18
CA THR A 38 -25.27 1.88 5.13
C THR A 38 -25.15 1.13 6.45
N GLY A 39 -24.23 1.59 7.29
CA GLY A 39 -23.96 1.06 8.62
C GLY A 39 -22.67 1.69 9.14
N ASP A 40 -22.76 2.45 10.23
CA ASP A 40 -21.58 2.95 10.95
C ASP A 40 -21.09 1.83 11.88
N ASP A 41 -20.28 0.94 11.33
CA ASP A 41 -19.64 -0.20 11.98
C ASP A 41 -18.14 0.07 12.27
N GLY A 42 -17.67 1.32 12.09
CA GLY A 42 -16.25 1.67 12.19
C GLY A 42 -15.38 1.06 11.09
N ASN A 43 -15.98 0.56 10.00
CA ASN A 43 -15.32 -0.14 8.90
C ASN A 43 -14.91 0.79 7.74
N GLN A 44 -15.10 2.11 7.89
CA GLN A 44 -14.66 3.04 6.85
C GLN A 44 -13.14 3.05 6.76
N ASP A 45 -12.63 2.86 5.55
CA ASP A 45 -11.19 2.94 5.30
C ASP A 45 -10.69 4.36 5.63
N ILE A 46 -9.50 4.43 6.24
CA ILE A 46 -8.82 5.68 6.54
C ILE A 46 -8.53 6.40 5.22
N GLN A 47 -8.97 7.65 5.12
CA GLN A 47 -8.72 8.49 3.95
C GLN A 47 -7.24 8.89 3.90
N TYR A 48 -6.63 8.81 2.72
CA TYR A 48 -5.24 9.21 2.49
C TYR A 48 -4.99 9.56 1.02
N THR A 49 -3.93 10.33 0.79
CA THR A 49 -3.41 10.63 -0.55
C THR A 49 -2.22 9.71 -0.84
N PRO A 50 -2.25 8.85 -1.88
CA PRO A 50 -1.12 8.00 -2.22
C PRO A 50 0.14 8.81 -2.56
N LEU A 51 1.29 8.38 -2.04
CA LEU A 51 2.60 8.97 -2.34
C LEU A 51 3.57 7.89 -2.85
N GLY A 52 4.61 8.30 -3.59
CA GLY A 52 5.71 7.41 -3.91
C GLY A 52 6.52 7.09 -2.65
N LEU A 53 6.63 5.83 -2.27
CA LEU A 53 7.33 5.42 -1.05
C LEU A 53 8.81 5.87 -1.05
N CYS A 54 9.42 5.98 -2.22
CA CYS A 54 10.78 6.49 -2.35
C CYS A 54 10.94 8.00 -2.12
N THR A 55 9.87 8.73 -1.82
CA THR A 55 9.95 10.12 -1.33
C THR A 55 9.95 10.20 0.20
N ALA A 56 9.85 9.07 0.91
CA ALA A 56 9.86 9.06 2.37
C ALA A 56 11.23 9.47 2.93
N ASP A 57 11.24 10.13 4.09
CA ASP A 57 12.47 10.61 4.73
C ASP A 57 13.44 9.48 5.11
N PHE A 58 12.92 8.27 5.33
CA PHE A 58 13.72 7.07 5.62
C PHE A 58 14.20 6.33 4.35
N ALA A 59 13.93 6.84 3.14
CA ALA A 59 14.16 6.10 1.90
C ALA A 59 15.63 5.68 1.73
N ASP A 60 16.58 6.55 2.07
CA ASP A 60 18.01 6.28 1.90
C ASP A 60 18.53 5.18 2.83
N ALA A 61 17.95 5.06 4.03
CA ALA A 61 18.33 4.06 5.02
C ALA A 61 17.55 2.74 4.85
N GLY A 62 16.27 2.83 4.48
CA GLY A 62 15.34 1.70 4.54
C GLY A 62 15.04 1.05 3.20
N LEU A 63 15.18 1.75 2.08
CA LEU A 63 14.61 1.30 0.81
C LEU A 63 15.67 0.97 -0.24
N ARG A 64 15.20 0.43 -1.37
CA ARG A 64 15.97 0.21 -2.59
C ARG A 64 15.27 0.94 -3.72
N CYS A 65 15.46 2.25 -3.74
CA CYS A 65 14.88 3.14 -4.73
C CYS A 65 15.77 3.24 -5.97
N SER A 66 15.17 3.15 -7.16
CA SER A 66 15.89 3.45 -8.39
C SER A 66 16.09 4.97 -8.52
N THR A 67 17.32 5.39 -8.80
CA THR A 67 17.67 6.80 -9.05
C THR A 67 17.41 7.24 -10.50
N VAL A 68 17.01 6.31 -11.37
CA VAL A 68 16.90 6.53 -12.83
C VAL A 68 15.49 6.94 -13.24
N SER A 69 14.47 6.69 -12.40
CA SER A 69 13.08 7.02 -12.73
C SER A 69 12.68 8.39 -12.16
N PRO A 70 12.19 9.34 -13.00
CA PRO A 70 11.64 10.61 -12.53
C PRO A 70 10.18 10.51 -12.02
N ASP A 71 9.61 9.30 -11.94
CA ASP A 71 8.23 9.09 -11.48
C ASP A 71 8.05 9.53 -10.01
N PRO A 72 7.13 10.49 -9.72
CA PRO A 72 6.85 10.93 -8.35
C PRO A 72 6.18 9.84 -7.49
N PHE A 73 5.54 8.83 -8.10
CA PHE A 73 4.90 7.71 -7.41
C PHE A 73 5.80 6.47 -7.33
N ARG A 74 7.11 6.64 -7.59
CA ARG A 74 8.06 5.53 -7.62
C ARG A 74 8.13 4.81 -6.27
N GLY A 75 8.04 3.49 -6.35
CA GLY A 75 8.17 2.58 -5.22
C GLY A 75 9.57 1.98 -5.09
N THR A 76 9.78 1.23 -4.02
CA THR A 76 11.00 0.46 -3.76
C THR A 76 10.97 -0.89 -4.48
N SER A 77 12.14 -1.42 -4.85
CA SER A 77 12.25 -2.89 -5.04
C SER A 77 12.09 -3.60 -3.70
N THR A 78 11.77 -4.90 -3.71
CA THR A 78 11.56 -5.69 -2.50
C THR A 78 12.68 -5.52 -1.47
N VAL A 79 12.32 -5.09 -0.27
CA VAL A 79 13.21 -5.00 0.91
C VAL A 79 12.52 -5.62 2.12
N GLN A 80 13.32 -6.12 3.05
CA GLN A 80 12.83 -6.67 4.31
C GLN A 80 13.39 -5.86 5.47
N TRP A 81 12.53 -5.57 6.45
CA TRP A 81 12.90 -4.99 7.73
C TRP A 81 12.51 -5.93 8.85
N SER A 82 13.34 -6.04 9.88
CA SER A 82 13.07 -6.83 11.07
C SER A 82 13.49 -6.08 12.33
N ASP A 83 12.85 -6.39 13.44
CA ASP A 83 13.20 -5.89 14.77
C ASP A 83 14.42 -6.60 15.39
N ALA A 84 14.81 -7.75 14.85
CA ALA A 84 16.01 -8.47 15.27
C ALA A 84 17.27 -7.77 14.76
N ASP A 85 18.32 -7.75 15.60
CA ASP A 85 19.61 -7.12 15.27
C ASP A 85 20.39 -7.87 14.16
N LYS A 86 19.87 -9.02 13.68
CA LYS A 86 20.31 -9.86 12.54
C LYS A 86 19.11 -10.69 12.00
N SER A 87 19.21 -11.33 10.84
CA SER A 87 18.13 -12.10 10.18
C SER A 87 17.71 -13.43 10.88
N ARG A 88 17.87 -13.53 12.20
CA ARG A 88 17.47 -14.70 13.01
C ARG A 88 16.62 -14.23 14.18
N ASP A 89 15.56 -14.97 14.45
CA ASP A 89 14.69 -14.79 15.62
C ASP A 89 13.96 -13.43 15.65
N ALA A 90 13.40 -13.03 14.50
CA ALA A 90 12.54 -11.85 14.39
C ALA A 90 11.25 -12.01 15.20
N SER A 91 10.83 -10.99 15.95
CA SER A 91 9.46 -10.95 16.48
C SER A 91 8.51 -10.30 15.45
N VAL A 92 9.05 -9.42 14.62
CA VAL A 92 8.34 -8.73 13.53
C VAL A 92 9.17 -8.73 12.24
N LEU A 93 8.46 -8.95 11.13
CA LEU A 93 8.99 -8.82 9.78
C LEU A 93 8.08 -7.90 8.98
N ALA A 94 8.66 -6.86 8.39
CA ALA A 94 8.01 -6.04 7.38
C ALA A 94 8.67 -6.29 6.01
N VAL A 95 7.86 -6.51 4.99
CA VAL A 95 8.28 -6.63 3.59
C VAL A 95 7.69 -5.45 2.83
N LEU A 96 8.56 -4.68 2.17
CA LEU A 96 8.14 -3.54 1.38
C LEU A 96 8.44 -3.79 -0.09
N GLU A 97 7.46 -3.54 -0.95
CA GLU A 97 7.55 -3.69 -2.39
C GLU A 97 6.63 -2.67 -3.07
N GLY A 98 7.16 -1.98 -4.09
CA GLY A 98 6.45 -0.87 -4.70
C GLY A 98 6.20 0.23 -3.66
N ASN A 99 4.94 0.60 -3.47
CA ASN A 99 4.51 1.55 -2.44
C ASN A 99 3.87 0.86 -1.22
N GLY A 100 3.91 -0.47 -1.17
CA GLY A 100 3.23 -1.26 -0.16
C GLY A 100 4.14 -1.72 0.98
N LEU A 101 3.52 -2.03 2.12
CA LEU A 101 4.13 -2.72 3.25
C LEU A 101 3.21 -3.86 3.69
N SER A 102 3.78 -5.07 3.78
CA SER A 102 3.20 -6.20 4.49
C SER A 102 3.97 -6.40 5.79
N LEU A 103 3.29 -6.46 6.92
CA LEU A 103 3.89 -6.67 8.23
C LEU A 103 3.29 -7.91 8.90
N GLN A 104 4.15 -8.70 9.53
CA GLN A 104 3.77 -9.91 10.26
C GLN A 104 4.45 -9.92 11.62
N ALA A 105 3.65 -10.16 12.66
CA ALA A 105 4.10 -10.41 14.02
C ALA A 105 3.39 -11.67 14.55
N PRO A 106 3.96 -12.87 14.30
CA PRO A 106 3.26 -14.13 14.56
C PRO A 106 2.87 -14.36 16.02
N CYS A 107 3.69 -13.88 16.97
CA CYS A 107 3.43 -14.11 18.38
C CYS A 107 2.24 -13.32 18.92
N SER A 108 1.97 -12.14 18.36
CA SER A 108 0.72 -11.41 18.59
C SER A 108 -0.41 -11.83 17.63
N GLN A 109 -0.15 -12.79 16.73
CA GLN A 109 -1.05 -13.18 15.64
C GLN A 109 -1.56 -11.98 14.85
N LEU A 110 -0.66 -11.03 14.61
CA LEU A 110 -0.95 -9.78 13.92
C LEU A 110 -0.36 -9.83 12.51
N ALA A 111 -1.17 -9.46 11.53
CA ALA A 111 -0.68 -9.17 10.18
C ALA A 111 -1.30 -7.87 9.69
N PHE A 112 -0.56 -7.12 8.87
CA PHE A 112 -0.99 -5.87 8.28
C PHE A 112 -0.59 -5.79 6.81
N LEU A 113 -1.44 -5.16 6.01
CA LEU A 113 -1.16 -4.81 4.63
C LEU A 113 -1.66 -3.39 4.36
N GLY A 114 -0.78 -2.54 3.83
CA GLY A 114 -1.11 -1.15 3.52
C GLY A 114 -0.21 -0.53 2.47
N ASN A 115 -0.56 0.68 2.06
CA ASN A 115 0.17 1.47 1.06
C ASN A 115 0.62 2.80 1.66
N TRP A 116 1.78 3.27 1.22
CA TRP A 116 2.34 4.55 1.63
C TRP A 116 1.50 5.72 1.14
N GLY A 117 1.30 6.69 2.02
CA GLY A 117 0.69 7.95 1.65
C GLY A 117 0.63 8.96 2.78
N GLU A 118 -0.07 10.06 2.49
CA GLU A 118 -0.26 11.20 3.37
C GLU A 118 -1.69 11.19 3.94
N LEU A 119 -1.79 11.32 5.26
CA LEU A 119 -3.05 11.45 5.99
C LEU A 119 -3.58 12.89 5.92
N PRO A 120 -4.85 13.14 6.26
CA PRO A 120 -5.45 14.49 6.22
C PRO A 120 -4.77 15.52 7.14
N ASP A 121 -4.02 15.06 8.15
CA ASP A 121 -3.25 15.91 9.06
C ASP A 121 -1.83 16.23 8.53
N GLY A 122 -1.49 15.75 7.33
CA GLY A 122 -0.17 15.91 6.70
C GLY A 122 0.88 14.94 7.21
N THR A 123 0.54 14.01 8.10
CA THR A 123 1.46 12.95 8.52
C THR A 123 1.56 11.88 7.43
N HIS A 124 2.68 11.16 7.41
CA HIS A 124 2.88 10.06 6.48
C HIS A 124 2.82 8.71 7.20
N GLY A 125 2.32 7.70 6.50
CA GLY A 125 2.25 6.34 7.01
C GLY A 125 1.81 5.34 5.95
N PHE A 126 1.92 4.06 6.28
CA PHE A 126 1.28 3.01 5.50
C PHE A 126 -0.16 2.89 5.96
N VAL A 127 -1.10 3.22 5.09
CA VAL A 127 -2.53 3.17 5.37
C VAL A 127 -3.08 1.86 4.81
N GLY A 128 -3.78 1.11 5.66
CA GLY A 128 -4.19 -0.24 5.31
C GLY A 128 -5.07 -0.89 6.37
N ARG A 129 -4.99 -2.21 6.45
CA ARG A 129 -5.77 -3.00 7.39
C ARG A 129 -4.90 -4.01 8.12
N TYR A 130 -5.19 -4.22 9.40
CA TYR A 130 -4.60 -5.28 10.19
C TYR A 130 -5.63 -6.36 10.52
N VAL A 131 -5.16 -7.59 10.62
CA VAL A 131 -5.90 -8.72 11.19
C VAL A 131 -5.22 -9.16 12.47
N SER A 132 -6.02 -9.49 13.48
CA SER A 132 -5.56 -10.05 14.76
C SER A 132 -6.60 -11.01 15.33
N ARG A 133 -6.32 -11.64 16.48
CA ARG A 133 -7.31 -12.50 17.17
C ARG A 133 -8.64 -11.78 17.45
N ASP A 134 -8.56 -10.50 17.78
CA ASP A 134 -9.71 -9.67 18.15
C ASP A 134 -10.29 -8.88 16.96
N ALA A 135 -9.65 -9.01 15.78
CA ALA A 135 -9.97 -8.27 14.56
C ALA A 135 -9.84 -9.17 13.31
N ILE A 136 -10.52 -10.32 13.31
CA ILE A 136 -10.40 -11.33 12.25
C ILE A 136 -10.90 -10.84 10.88
N ASP A 137 -11.90 -9.96 10.85
CA ASP A 137 -12.45 -9.38 9.61
C ASP A 137 -11.58 -8.24 9.05
N GLY A 138 -10.48 -7.94 9.73
CA GLY A 138 -9.58 -6.84 9.42
C GLY A 138 -10.14 -5.50 9.90
N ARG A 139 -9.29 -4.67 10.49
CA ARG A 139 -9.63 -3.30 10.90
C ARG A 139 -8.70 -2.29 10.24
N PRO A 140 -9.19 -1.09 9.90
CA PRO A 140 -8.35 -0.03 9.36
C PRO A 140 -7.27 0.37 10.38
N ALA A 141 -6.05 0.57 9.88
CA ALA A 141 -4.91 1.01 10.66
C ALA A 141 -3.90 1.78 9.81
N VAL A 142 -3.04 2.50 10.51
CA VAL A 142 -1.85 3.13 9.96
C VAL A 142 -0.62 2.57 10.63
N VAL A 143 0.40 2.23 9.84
CA VAL A 143 1.74 1.94 10.33
C VAL A 143 2.62 3.16 10.06
N HIS A 144 3.06 3.81 11.13
CA HIS A 144 3.99 4.93 11.09
C HIS A 144 5.43 4.45 11.18
N VAL A 145 6.33 5.19 10.52
CA VAL A 145 7.78 5.02 10.64
C VAL A 145 8.33 6.25 11.37
N LEU A 146 8.61 6.09 12.66
CA LEU A 146 9.12 7.16 13.51
C LEU A 146 10.65 7.17 13.49
N ALA A 147 11.25 8.35 13.56
CA ALA A 147 12.71 8.48 13.58
C ALA A 147 13.33 7.82 14.83
N ALA A 148 14.48 7.17 14.66
CA ALA A 148 15.25 6.55 15.74
C ALA A 148 16.66 7.19 15.83
N PRO A 149 16.79 8.46 16.26
CA PRO A 149 18.06 9.19 16.19
C PRO A 149 19.17 8.60 17.08
N ALA A 150 18.81 7.83 18.11
CA ALA A 150 19.75 7.12 18.97
C ALA A 150 20.25 5.80 18.38
N GLU A 151 19.67 5.34 17.26
CA GLU A 151 19.88 4.00 16.69
C GLU A 151 20.31 4.15 15.21
N PRO A 152 21.58 4.51 14.94
CA PRO A 152 22.03 4.91 13.60
C PRO A 152 21.99 3.80 12.55
N THR A 153 21.86 2.54 12.98
CA THR A 153 21.70 1.38 12.09
C THR A 153 20.25 0.99 11.83
N ALA A 154 19.30 1.63 12.53
CA ALA A 154 17.88 1.38 12.34
C ALA A 154 17.31 2.25 11.23
N VAL A 155 16.29 1.73 10.57
CA VAL A 155 15.44 2.50 9.65
C VAL A 155 14.55 3.46 10.45
N GLY A 156 14.05 2.98 11.59
CA GLY A 156 13.16 3.73 12.47
C GLY A 156 12.38 2.81 13.39
N TRP A 157 11.48 3.39 14.19
CA TRP A 157 10.49 2.66 14.96
C TRP A 157 9.22 2.49 14.13
N LEU A 158 8.75 1.25 13.98
CA LEU A 158 7.42 1.00 13.44
C LEU A 158 6.39 0.95 14.56
N GLU A 159 5.38 1.80 14.46
CA GLU A 159 4.22 1.81 15.35
C GLU A 159 2.95 1.63 14.53
N MET A 160 2.05 0.76 14.99
CA MET A 160 0.74 0.57 14.37
C MET A 160 -0.35 1.20 15.24
N VAL A 161 -1.17 2.06 14.65
CA VAL A 161 -2.33 2.68 15.28
C VAL A 161 -3.60 2.31 14.52
N ASP A 162 -4.74 2.21 15.21
CA ASP A 162 -6.03 2.03 14.57
C ASP A 162 -6.61 3.35 14.04
N ALA A 163 -7.78 3.30 13.41
CA ALA A 163 -8.46 4.49 12.90
C ALA A 163 -8.83 5.55 13.96
N SER A 164 -8.84 5.19 15.25
CA SER A 164 -9.04 6.15 16.35
C SER A 164 -7.73 6.81 16.81
N GLY A 165 -6.59 6.37 16.28
CA GLY A 165 -5.25 6.76 16.72
C GLY A 165 -4.75 6.00 17.94
N ALA A 166 -5.46 4.95 18.39
CA ALA A 166 -5.01 4.13 19.50
C ALA A 166 -3.92 3.16 19.03
N THR A 167 -2.82 3.05 19.79
CA THR A 167 -1.76 2.09 19.51
C THR A 167 -2.30 0.66 19.56
N VAL A 168 -2.19 -0.04 18.44
CA VAL A 168 -2.53 -1.47 18.29
C VAL A 168 -1.32 -2.33 18.63
N SER A 169 -0.13 -1.93 18.16
CA SER A 169 1.09 -2.70 18.35
C SER A 169 2.37 -1.90 18.06
N GLY A 170 3.51 -2.45 18.46
CA GLY A 170 4.79 -1.75 18.48
C GLY A 170 4.98 -0.88 19.74
N PRO A 171 5.95 0.04 19.75
CA PRO A 171 6.89 0.32 18.67
C PRO A 171 7.98 -0.76 18.53
N TRP A 172 8.35 -1.11 17.30
CA TRP A 172 9.45 -2.04 16.99
C TRP A 172 10.62 -1.32 16.33
N LEU A 173 11.84 -1.53 16.83
CA LEU A 173 13.04 -0.90 16.26
C LEU A 173 13.49 -1.67 15.02
N MET A 174 13.12 -1.18 13.85
CA MET A 174 13.32 -1.90 12.60
C MET A 174 14.69 -1.61 11.97
N ARG A 175 15.34 -2.68 11.51
CA ARG A 175 16.57 -2.64 10.72
C ARG A 175 16.34 -3.35 9.40
N ARG A 176 17.02 -2.90 8.35
CA ARG A 176 17.01 -3.62 7.07
C ARG A 176 17.78 -4.94 7.22
N VAL A 177 17.19 -6.03 6.74
CA VAL A 177 17.80 -7.36 6.76
C VAL A 177 18.00 -7.89 5.35
N GLU A 178 19.03 -8.73 5.18
CA GLU A 178 19.39 -9.36 3.93
C GLU A 178 19.29 -10.89 4.08
N GLY A 179 18.76 -11.56 3.06
CA GLY A 179 18.57 -13.01 3.06
C GLY A 179 17.24 -13.48 3.68
N GLU A 180 17.18 -14.77 4.00
CA GLU A 180 16.00 -15.40 4.60
C GLU A 180 15.91 -15.05 6.09
N THR A 181 14.77 -14.52 6.52
CA THR A 181 14.48 -14.19 7.93
C THR A 181 13.62 -15.28 8.55
N ARG A 182 13.94 -15.69 9.78
CA ARG A 182 13.11 -16.62 10.57
C ARG A 182 12.50 -15.90 11.76
N PHE A 183 11.26 -16.26 12.10
CA PHE A 183 10.61 -15.77 13.31
C PHE A 183 11.12 -16.50 14.55
N ALA A 184 11.19 -15.77 15.66
CA ALA A 184 11.41 -16.36 16.98
C ALA A 184 10.26 -17.29 17.35
N GLU A 185 10.57 -18.30 18.18
CA GLU A 185 9.53 -19.08 18.84
C GLU A 185 8.76 -18.18 19.81
N CYS A 186 7.44 -18.27 19.76
CA CYS A 186 6.59 -17.52 20.67
C CYS A 186 6.65 -18.12 22.06
N ALA A 187 6.87 -17.26 23.07
CA ALA A 187 6.80 -17.69 24.45
C ALA A 187 5.40 -18.29 24.75
N PRO A 188 5.33 -19.41 25.50
CA PRO A 188 4.07 -20.07 25.83
C PRO A 188 3.17 -19.23 26.76
#